data_AF-E8ZC39-F1
#
_entry.id   AF-E8ZC39-F1
#
_cell.length_a   1.000
_cell.length_b   1.000
_cell.length_c   1.000
_cell.angle_alpha   90.00
_cell.angle_beta   90.00
_cell.angle_gamma   90.00
#
_symmetry.space_group_name_H-M   'P 1'
#
loop_
_entity.id
_entity.type
_entity.pdbx_description
1 polymer ?
#
loop_
_entity_poly.entity_id
_entity_poly.type
_entity_poly.pdbx_seq_one_letter_code
_entity_poly.pdbx_strand_id
1 'polypeptide(L)'
;MRFDSDFSGKAISCRFYSTERGENVASHLLSKYLGCIENTFERNPHGGLILAGCSYREPYPLVNQTDLLCLTAMDLLIQYAYPAIAGYSKFNVLFTMKRSYGVDITFTIGNAIPLTLEDGNLLPKNEIDAHLERSISKYIYLYEGDSVHKMTIRVYTEAKKSEIPIFPKMIEKPSF
;
A
#
# COMPACT_ATOMS: atom_id res chain seq x y z
N MET A 1 38.04 14.57 -0.93
CA MET A 1 36.97 13.55 -0.98
C MET A 1 35.70 14.23 -1.43
N ARG A 2 35.29 14.01 -2.69
CA ARG A 2 33.96 14.40 -3.19
C ARG A 2 32.98 13.32 -2.75
N PHE A 3 31.94 13.70 -2.05
CA PHE A 3 30.75 12.87 -1.89
C PHE A 3 29.71 13.43 -2.86
N ASP A 4 29.55 12.74 -3.98
CA ASP A 4 28.39 12.88 -4.84
C ASP A 4 27.23 12.16 -4.14
N SER A 5 26.17 12.89 -3.82
CA SER A 5 24.91 12.30 -3.38
C SER A 5 23.80 12.75 -4.31
N ASP A 6 23.67 12.03 -5.42
CA ASP A 6 22.49 12.01 -6.27
C ASP A 6 21.33 11.35 -5.51
N PHE A 7 20.62 12.14 -4.70
CA PHE A 7 19.30 11.77 -4.18
C PHE A 7 18.24 12.45 -5.05
N SER A 8 17.82 11.78 -6.12
CA SER A 8 16.60 12.16 -6.85
C SER A 8 15.36 11.70 -6.06
N GLY A 9 15.12 12.31 -4.91
CA GLY A 9 13.84 12.20 -4.21
C GLY A 9 12.81 13.06 -4.96
N LYS A 10 11.85 12.44 -5.64
CA LYS A 10 10.69 13.16 -6.17
C LYS A 10 9.98 13.82 -4.99
N ALA A 11 10.03 15.15 -4.94
CA ALA A 11 9.36 15.94 -3.91
C ALA A 11 7.85 15.67 -3.95
N ILE A 12 7.29 15.30 -2.80
CA ILE A 12 5.86 15.14 -2.58
C ILE A 12 5.24 16.54 -2.63
N SER A 13 4.67 16.91 -3.78
CA SER A 13 3.94 18.17 -3.95
C SER A 13 2.47 17.96 -3.57
N CYS A 14 2.10 18.33 -2.34
CA CYS A 14 0.71 18.37 -1.90
C CYS A 14 0.24 19.84 -1.80
N ARG A 15 -0.64 20.27 -2.70
CA ARG A 15 -1.38 21.55 -2.60
C ARG A 15 -2.74 21.28 -1.99
N PHE A 16 -3.11 22.01 -0.92
CA PHE A 16 -4.48 22.01 -0.42
C PHE A 16 -4.92 23.39 0.11
N TYR A 17 -6.18 23.73 -0.17
CA TYR A 17 -6.95 24.82 0.43
C TYR A 17 -7.81 24.22 1.57
N SER A 18 -7.84 24.81 2.77
CA SER A 18 -8.95 24.57 3.72
C SER A 18 -8.93 25.55 4.91
N THR A 19 -10.06 25.61 5.63
CA THR A 19 -10.50 26.52 6.70
C THR A 19 -10.13 26.08 8.14
N GLU A 20 -9.93 27.08 9.01
CA GLU A 20 -9.03 27.16 10.18
C GLU A 20 -9.24 26.26 11.42
N ARG A 21 -10.34 25.48 11.58
CA ARG A 21 -10.57 24.67 12.81
C ARG A 21 -10.15 23.20 12.73
N GLY A 22 -10.14 22.61 11.53
CA GLY A 22 -9.68 21.24 11.31
C GLY A 22 -8.16 21.11 11.14
N GLU A 23 -7.45 22.24 11.09
CA GLU A 23 -6.03 22.31 10.78
C GLU A 23 -5.16 21.60 11.81
N ASN A 24 -5.44 21.71 13.10
CA ASN A 24 -4.54 21.21 14.14
C ASN A 24 -4.47 19.68 14.21
N VAL A 25 -5.61 18.97 14.05
CA VAL A 25 -5.64 17.51 14.14
C VAL A 25 -5.11 16.88 12.85
N ALA A 26 -5.57 17.37 11.69
CA ALA A 26 -5.12 16.87 10.40
C ALA A 26 -3.62 17.14 10.17
N SER A 27 -3.13 18.34 10.53
CA SER A 27 -1.69 18.64 10.43
C SER A 27 -0.86 17.79 11.39
N HIS A 28 -1.35 17.53 12.61
CA HIS A 28 -0.64 16.67 13.55
C HIS A 28 -0.56 15.23 13.03
N LEU A 29 -1.67 14.65 12.56
CA LEU A 29 -1.67 13.31 11.98
C LEU A 29 -0.74 13.21 10.76
N LEU A 30 -0.79 14.20 9.87
CA LEU A 30 0.08 14.24 8.68
C LEU A 30 1.55 14.39 9.08
N SER A 31 1.87 15.24 10.04
CA SER A 31 3.25 15.41 10.53
C SER A 31 3.78 14.12 11.15
N LYS A 32 2.93 13.40 11.90
CA LYS A 32 3.25 12.11 12.48
C LYS A 32 3.47 11.07 11.38
N TYR A 33 2.59 11.01 10.40
CA TYR A 33 2.72 10.15 9.23
C TYR A 33 4.06 10.37 8.50
N LEU A 34 4.36 11.60 8.11
CA LEU A 34 5.61 11.93 7.42
C LEU A 34 6.86 11.64 8.28
N GLY A 35 6.76 11.81 9.61
CA GLY A 35 7.85 11.49 10.54
C GLY A 35 8.06 9.99 10.77
N CYS A 36 7.01 9.18 10.59
CA CYS A 36 7.04 7.73 10.83
C CYS A 36 7.44 6.91 9.61
N ILE A 37 7.39 7.45 8.39
CA ILE A 37 7.76 6.69 7.18
C ILE A 37 9.28 6.67 7.03
N GLU A 38 9.83 5.47 6.90
CA GLU A 38 11.24 5.29 6.56
C GLU A 38 11.43 5.17 5.04
N ASN A 39 10.68 4.26 4.42
CA ASN A 39 10.75 4.02 2.98
C ASN A 39 9.42 3.51 2.44
N THR A 40 9.21 3.75 1.15
CA THR A 40 8.15 3.10 0.37
C THR A 40 8.79 2.30 -0.77
N PHE A 41 8.12 1.26 -1.22
CA PHE A 41 8.55 0.46 -2.36
C PHE A 41 7.36 0.00 -3.19
N GLU A 42 7.63 -0.30 -4.46
CA GLU A 42 6.70 -0.88 -5.41
C GLU A 42 7.38 -2.08 -6.09
N ARG A 43 6.63 -3.15 -6.33
CA ARG A 43 7.03 -4.30 -7.16
C ARG A 43 5.83 -4.77 -7.97
N ASN A 44 6.07 -5.10 -9.23
CA ASN A 44 5.07 -5.67 -10.13
C ASN A 44 5.54 -7.08 -10.58
N PRO A 45 5.29 -8.14 -9.78
CA PRO A 45 5.87 -9.46 -10.04
C PRO A 45 5.42 -10.09 -11.36
N HIS A 46 4.18 -9.81 -11.79
CA HIS A 46 3.62 -10.23 -13.06
C HIS A 46 2.44 -9.32 -13.42
N GLY A 47 1.98 -9.38 -14.68
CA GLY A 47 0.82 -8.63 -15.14
C GLY A 47 -0.39 -8.84 -14.23
N GLY A 48 -1.02 -7.74 -13.82
CA GLY A 48 -2.22 -7.78 -12.97
C GLY A 48 -1.98 -7.82 -11.45
N LEU A 49 -0.73 -7.78 -10.98
CA LEU A 49 -0.40 -7.74 -9.55
C LEU A 49 0.58 -6.61 -9.21
N ILE A 50 0.15 -5.71 -8.34
CA ILE A 50 0.97 -4.63 -7.78
C ILE A 50 1.19 -4.91 -6.30
N LEU A 51 2.45 -4.91 -5.86
CA LEU A 51 2.84 -4.97 -4.47
C LEU A 51 3.47 -3.63 -4.10
N ALA A 52 2.79 -2.84 -3.28
CA ALA A 52 3.33 -1.61 -2.75
C ALA A 52 3.39 -1.69 -1.23
N GLY A 53 4.42 -1.13 -0.61
CA GLY A 53 4.51 -1.14 0.84
C GLY A 53 5.30 0.02 1.40
N CYS A 54 5.12 0.22 2.69
CA CYS A 54 5.72 1.26 3.49
C CYS A 54 6.37 0.61 4.72
N SER A 55 7.65 0.90 4.95
CA SER A 55 8.33 0.52 6.19
C SER A 55 8.35 1.74 7.11
N TYR A 56 8.13 1.51 8.40
CA TYR A 56 8.06 2.56 9.40
C TYR A 56 9.39 2.69 10.16
N ARG A 57 9.73 3.92 10.55
CA ARG A 57 10.84 4.24 11.44
C ARG A 57 10.41 4.05 12.91
N GLU A 58 11.37 3.71 13.77
CA GLU A 58 11.15 3.73 15.22
C GLU A 58 10.88 5.16 15.73
N PRO A 59 9.87 5.37 16.59
CA PRO A 59 8.98 4.35 17.18
C PRO A 59 7.90 3.89 16.19
N TYR A 60 7.77 2.57 16.04
CA TYR A 60 6.80 1.96 15.13
C TYR A 60 5.35 2.28 15.53
N PRO A 61 4.43 2.46 14.57
CA PRO A 61 3.03 2.68 14.87
C PRO A 61 2.41 1.44 15.54
N LEU A 62 1.54 1.68 16.51
CA LEU A 62 0.76 0.64 17.16
C LEU A 62 -0.47 0.26 16.31
N VAL A 63 -0.98 -0.96 16.47
CA VAL A 63 -2.20 -1.41 15.76
C VAL A 63 -3.42 -0.54 16.08
N ASN A 64 -3.47 0.06 17.28
CA ASN A 64 -4.55 0.96 17.70
C ASN A 64 -4.48 2.37 17.06
N GLN A 65 -3.40 2.71 16.34
CA GLN A 65 -3.28 3.96 15.60
C GLN A 65 -3.93 3.83 14.22
N THR A 66 -5.22 3.48 14.21
CA THR A 66 -5.97 3.11 13.00
C THR A 66 -5.98 4.23 11.97
N ASP A 67 -6.14 5.49 12.38
CA ASP A 67 -6.12 6.65 11.47
C ASP A 67 -4.80 6.74 10.69
N LEU A 68 -3.68 6.48 11.37
CA LEU A 68 -2.35 6.52 10.77
C LEU A 68 -2.17 5.36 9.78
N LEU A 69 -2.64 4.17 10.13
CA LEU A 69 -2.56 2.99 9.27
C LEU A 69 -3.48 3.11 8.04
N CYS A 70 -4.70 3.65 8.22
CA CYS A 70 -5.61 3.98 7.11
C CYS A 70 -4.97 5.02 6.18
N LEU A 71 -4.37 6.08 6.74
CA LEU A 71 -3.68 7.09 5.96
C LEU A 71 -2.55 6.49 5.13
N THR A 72 -1.72 5.61 5.72
CA THR A 72 -0.68 4.89 4.96
C THR A 72 -1.27 4.04 3.85
N ALA A 73 -2.38 3.34 4.09
CA ALA A 73 -3.01 2.48 3.08
C ALA A 73 -3.55 3.31 1.92
N MET A 74 -4.25 4.40 2.22
CA MET A 74 -4.78 5.33 1.22
C MET A 74 -3.67 5.99 0.42
N ASP A 75 -2.58 6.40 1.07
CA ASP A 75 -1.42 6.97 0.38
C ASP A 75 -0.77 5.97 -0.59
N LEU A 76 -0.52 4.73 -0.15
CA LEU A 76 0.02 3.68 -1.04
C LEU A 76 -0.92 3.41 -2.23
N LEU A 77 -2.24 3.43 -2.01
CA LEU A 77 -3.21 3.28 -3.09
C LEU A 77 -3.14 4.45 -4.07
N ILE A 78 -3.07 5.69 -3.56
CA ILE A 78 -2.97 6.92 -4.37
C ILE A 78 -1.69 6.94 -5.20
N GLN A 79 -0.57 6.54 -4.62
CA GLN A 79 0.73 6.59 -5.29
C GLN A 79 0.91 5.46 -6.32
N TYR A 80 0.50 4.24 -5.99
CA TYR A 80 0.89 3.05 -6.77
C TYR A 80 -0.28 2.29 -7.39
N ALA A 81 -1.47 2.30 -6.78
CA ALA A 81 -2.61 1.52 -7.28
C ALA A 81 -3.45 2.29 -8.29
N TYR A 82 -4.06 3.41 -7.87
CA TYR A 82 -4.98 4.19 -8.71
C TYR A 82 -4.41 4.61 -10.08
N PRO A 83 -3.10 4.93 -10.23
CA PRO A 83 -2.55 5.24 -11.55
C PRO A 83 -2.43 4.03 -12.50
N ALA A 84 -2.41 2.81 -11.97
CA ALA A 84 -2.08 1.59 -12.70
C ALA A 84 -3.24 0.61 -12.87
N ILE A 85 -4.33 0.76 -12.11
CA ILE A 85 -5.49 -0.13 -12.18
C ILE A 85 -6.20 -0.08 -13.54
N ALA A 86 -6.73 -1.22 -13.96
CA ALA A 86 -7.51 -1.40 -15.17
C ALA A 86 -8.57 -2.49 -14.96
N GLY A 87 -9.79 -2.24 -15.44
CA GLY A 87 -10.90 -3.19 -15.29
C GLY A 87 -11.23 -3.46 -13.82
N TYR A 88 -11.72 -4.67 -13.54
CA TYR A 88 -12.03 -5.06 -12.16
C TYR A 88 -10.77 -5.14 -11.30
N SER A 89 -10.77 -4.42 -10.18
CA SER A 89 -9.63 -4.33 -9.27
C SER A 89 -10.04 -4.44 -7.81
N LYS A 90 -9.19 -5.10 -7.01
CA LYS A 90 -9.34 -5.25 -5.56
C LYS A 90 -7.99 -5.35 -4.88
N PHE A 91 -7.92 -5.10 -3.59
CA PHE A 91 -6.66 -5.15 -2.85
C PHE A 91 -6.79 -5.76 -1.46
N ASN A 92 -5.67 -6.27 -0.97
CA ASN A 92 -5.50 -6.72 0.41
C ASN A 92 -4.50 -5.81 1.13
N VAL A 93 -4.69 -5.63 2.44
CA VAL A 93 -3.69 -5.02 3.31
C VAL A 93 -2.98 -6.12 4.08
N LEU A 94 -1.65 -6.04 4.18
CA LEU A 94 -0.81 -6.94 4.94
C LEU A 94 -0.03 -6.14 5.98
N PHE A 95 -0.04 -6.63 7.21
CA PHE A 95 0.81 -6.10 8.28
C PHE A 95 1.99 -7.03 8.49
N THR A 96 3.17 -6.43 8.63
CA THR A 96 4.38 -7.07 9.11
C THR A 96 4.66 -6.55 10.51
N MET A 97 4.68 -7.44 11.49
CA MET A 97 4.81 -7.13 12.91
C MET A 97 5.90 -8.01 13.52
N LYS A 98 6.68 -7.46 14.43
CA LYS A 98 7.69 -8.22 15.16
C LYS A 98 7.09 -8.73 16.46
N ARG A 99 7.01 -10.05 16.61
CA ARG A 99 6.60 -10.64 17.89
C ARG A 99 7.73 -10.52 18.91
N SER A 100 7.37 -10.68 20.18
CA SER A 100 8.27 -10.67 21.36
C SER A 100 9.49 -11.59 21.26
N TYR A 101 9.49 -12.60 20.37
CA TYR A 101 10.62 -13.49 20.11
C TYR A 101 11.54 -13.06 18.94
N GLY A 102 11.34 -11.86 18.39
CA GLY A 102 12.22 -11.26 17.39
C GLY A 102 12.01 -11.70 15.94
N VAL A 103 10.97 -12.51 15.66
CA VAL A 103 10.60 -12.93 14.30
C VAL A 103 9.50 -12.04 13.75
N ASP A 104 9.71 -11.52 12.55
CA ASP A 104 8.70 -10.78 11.80
C ASP A 104 7.64 -11.74 11.24
N ILE A 105 6.38 -11.52 11.62
CA ILE A 105 5.23 -12.20 11.04
C ILE A 105 4.55 -11.27 10.04
N THR A 106 4.19 -11.79 8.87
CA THR A 106 3.39 -11.05 7.89
C THR A 106 2.06 -11.76 7.68
N PHE A 107 0.96 -11.03 7.80
CA PHE A 107 -0.38 -11.59 7.63
C PHE A 107 -1.32 -10.59 6.96
N THR A 108 -2.34 -11.12 6.29
CA THR A 108 -3.37 -10.32 5.62
C THR A 108 -4.43 -9.88 6.63
N ILE A 109 -4.82 -8.62 6.55
CA ILE A 109 -5.87 -7.99 7.35
C ILE A 109 -7.17 -8.01 6.56
N GLY A 110 -8.17 -8.70 7.11
CA GLY A 110 -9.52 -8.76 6.54
C GLY A 110 -9.59 -9.47 5.19
N ASN A 111 -10.69 -9.21 4.50
CA ASN A 111 -10.93 -9.68 3.15
C ASN A 111 -10.43 -8.67 2.12
N ALA A 112 -10.33 -9.10 0.86
CA ALA A 112 -10.03 -8.19 -0.24
C ALA A 112 -11.08 -7.08 -0.34
N ILE A 113 -10.62 -5.83 -0.40
CA ILE A 113 -11.45 -4.65 -0.56
C ILE A 113 -11.49 -4.31 -2.06
N PRO A 114 -12.65 -4.22 -2.70
CA PRO A 114 -12.74 -3.80 -4.10
C PRO A 114 -12.27 -2.34 -4.26
N LEU A 115 -11.55 -2.04 -5.33
CA LEU A 115 -11.25 -0.66 -5.76
C LEU A 115 -12.20 -0.18 -6.85
N THR A 116 -12.77 -1.13 -7.60
CA THR A 116 -13.72 -0.87 -8.66
C THR A 116 -14.96 -1.73 -8.48
N LEU A 117 -16.06 -1.30 -9.10
CA LEU A 117 -17.21 -2.13 -9.40
C LEU A 117 -16.85 -3.16 -10.49
N GLU A 118 -17.75 -4.11 -10.74
CA GLU A 118 -17.58 -5.17 -11.74
C GLU A 118 -17.44 -4.63 -13.17
N ASP A 119 -17.99 -3.45 -13.44
CA ASP A 119 -17.87 -2.74 -14.72
C ASP A 119 -16.55 -1.96 -14.87
N GLY A 120 -15.66 -2.01 -13.87
CA GLY A 120 -14.39 -1.29 -13.84
C GLY A 120 -14.49 0.17 -13.38
N ASN A 121 -15.67 0.66 -13.01
CA ASN A 121 -15.81 2.00 -12.44
C ASN A 121 -15.24 2.08 -11.03
N LEU A 122 -14.52 3.16 -10.71
CA LEU A 122 -13.90 3.33 -9.40
C LEU A 122 -14.94 3.48 -8.29
N LEU A 123 -14.70 2.79 -7.18
CA LEU A 123 -15.44 3.04 -5.96
C LEU A 123 -15.03 4.39 -5.35
N PRO A 124 -15.97 5.11 -4.70
CA PRO A 124 -15.66 6.34 -4.00
C PRO A 124 -14.60 6.14 -2.92
N LYS A 125 -13.59 7.03 -2.88
CA LYS A 125 -12.44 6.90 -1.95
C LYS A 125 -12.85 6.90 -0.47
N ASN A 126 -13.92 7.60 -0.11
CA ASN A 126 -14.50 7.59 1.24
C ASN A 126 -15.08 6.23 1.62
N GLU A 127 -15.62 5.47 0.66
CA GLU A 127 -16.07 4.10 0.92
C GLU A 127 -14.88 3.17 1.17
N ILE A 128 -13.81 3.32 0.38
CA ILE A 128 -12.55 2.57 0.57
C ILE A 128 -11.96 2.85 1.96
N ASP A 129 -11.90 4.12 2.36
CA ASP A 129 -11.42 4.54 3.66
C ASP A 129 -12.25 3.94 4.80
N ALA A 130 -13.59 4.01 4.70
CA ALA A 130 -14.48 3.39 5.68
C ALA A 130 -14.36 1.86 5.74
N HIS A 131 -14.02 1.20 4.62
CA HIS A 131 -13.74 -0.23 4.58
C HIS A 131 -12.40 -0.57 5.24
N LEU A 132 -11.37 0.24 5.03
CA LEU A 132 -10.07 0.10 5.68
C LEU A 132 -10.20 0.26 7.19
N GLU A 133 -10.85 1.32 7.65
CA GLU A 133 -11.06 1.59 9.07
C GLU A 133 -11.77 0.42 9.75
N ARG A 134 -12.89 -0.04 9.18
CA ARG A 134 -13.62 -1.22 9.66
C ARG A 134 -12.79 -2.50 9.64
N SER A 135 -11.92 -2.67 8.65
CA SER A 135 -11.10 -3.87 8.53
C SER A 135 -10.00 -3.88 9.58
N ILE A 136 -9.26 -2.78 9.74
CA ILE A 136 -8.17 -2.64 10.71
C ILE A 136 -8.72 -2.68 12.14
N SER A 137 -9.85 -2.03 12.40
CA SER A 137 -10.46 -1.94 13.73
C SER A 137 -10.77 -3.31 14.34
N LYS A 138 -11.14 -4.30 13.52
CA LYS A 138 -11.39 -5.68 13.98
C LYS A 138 -10.16 -6.35 14.58
N TYR A 139 -8.97 -5.92 14.20
CA TYR A 139 -7.71 -6.51 14.64
C TYR A 139 -7.07 -5.77 15.81
N ILE A 140 -7.62 -4.62 16.23
CA ILE A 140 -7.14 -3.88 17.40
C ILE A 140 -7.16 -4.77 18.64
N TYR A 141 -8.26 -5.48 18.88
CA TYR A 141 -8.40 -6.35 20.06
C TYR A 141 -7.43 -7.54 20.04
N LEU A 142 -7.14 -8.08 18.85
CA LEU A 142 -6.30 -9.28 18.72
C LEU A 142 -4.81 -9.00 18.90
N TYR A 143 -4.39 -7.76 18.64
CA TYR A 143 -3.00 -7.33 18.62
C TYR A 143 -2.79 -6.05 19.42
N GLU A 144 -3.54 -5.89 20.50
CA GLU A 144 -3.44 -4.73 21.37
C GLU A 144 -2.02 -4.63 21.96
N GLY A 145 -1.41 -3.46 21.81
CA GLY A 145 -0.04 -3.20 22.28
C GLY A 145 1.06 -3.65 21.33
N ASP A 146 0.76 -4.40 20.27
CA ASP A 146 1.75 -4.77 19.27
C ASP A 146 2.00 -3.63 18.26
N SER A 147 3.23 -3.59 17.71
CA SER A 147 3.66 -2.60 16.73
C SER A 147 3.72 -3.15 15.30
N VAL A 148 3.33 -2.29 14.34
CA VAL A 148 3.40 -2.57 12.91
C VAL A 148 4.70 -1.99 12.36
N HIS A 149 5.59 -2.86 11.89
CA HIS A 149 6.90 -2.46 11.34
C HIS A 149 6.80 -2.06 9.88
N LYS A 150 5.92 -2.75 9.15
CA LYS A 150 5.71 -2.52 7.74
C LYS A 150 4.27 -2.82 7.35
N MET A 151 3.78 -2.02 6.43
CA MET A 151 2.48 -2.22 5.79
C MET A 151 2.68 -2.48 4.30
N THR A 152 1.97 -3.46 3.75
CA THR A 152 2.01 -3.75 2.32
C THR A 152 0.60 -3.85 1.79
N ILE A 153 0.29 -3.14 0.71
CA ILE A 153 -0.90 -3.38 -0.10
C ILE A 153 -0.57 -4.33 -1.23
N ARG A 154 -1.45 -5.30 -1.45
CA ARG A 154 -1.39 -6.22 -2.58
C ARG A 154 -2.62 -5.97 -3.44
N VAL A 155 -2.42 -5.37 -4.59
CA VAL A 155 -3.49 -4.99 -5.51
C VAL A 155 -3.54 -5.97 -6.66
N TYR A 156 -4.73 -6.49 -6.89
CA TYR A 156 -5.08 -7.36 -7.99
C TYR A 156 -5.91 -6.55 -8.98
N THR A 157 -5.48 -6.51 -10.23
CA THR A 157 -6.16 -5.81 -11.33
C THR A 157 -6.26 -6.75 -12.51
N GLU A 158 -7.33 -6.61 -13.29
CA GLU A 158 -7.36 -7.26 -14.60
C GLU A 158 -6.17 -6.75 -15.42
N ALA A 159 -5.35 -7.68 -15.91
CA ALA A 159 -4.21 -7.31 -16.74
C ALA A 159 -4.74 -6.60 -18.00
N LYS A 160 -4.19 -5.43 -18.32
CA LYS A 160 -4.31 -4.91 -19.69
C LYS A 160 -3.84 -6.03 -20.62
N LYS A 161 -4.67 -6.39 -21.60
CA LYS A 161 -4.25 -7.25 -22.73
C LYS A 161 -3.11 -6.54 -23.48
N SER A 162 -1.89 -6.63 -22.98
CA SER A 162 -0.70 -6.22 -23.68
C SER A 162 0.46 -7.09 -23.21
N GLU A 163 0.92 -7.89 -24.16
CA GLU A 163 2.12 -8.74 -24.15
C GLU A 163 2.04 -9.99 -23.27
N ILE A 164 1.28 -10.97 -23.75
CA ILE A 164 1.71 -12.36 -23.60
C ILE A 164 3.10 -12.43 -24.27
N PRO A 165 4.20 -12.71 -23.55
CA PRO A 165 5.44 -13.05 -24.24
C PRO A 165 5.14 -14.29 -25.06
N ILE A 166 5.18 -14.13 -26.39
CA ILE A 166 5.11 -15.27 -27.30
C ILE A 166 6.38 -16.06 -27.01
N PHE A 167 6.27 -17.11 -26.19
CA PHE A 167 7.34 -18.08 -26.09
C PHE A 167 7.58 -18.61 -27.51
N PRO A 168 8.78 -18.41 -28.09
CA PRO A 168 9.06 -18.99 -29.39
C PRO A 168 8.90 -20.51 -29.22
N LYS A 169 7.95 -21.09 -29.97
CA LYS A 169 7.83 -22.54 -30.07
C LYS A 169 9.21 -23.07 -30.43
N MET A 170 9.79 -23.89 -29.54
CA MET A 170 11.03 -24.57 -29.86
C MET A 170 10.77 -25.39 -31.13
N ILE A 171 11.46 -25.03 -32.20
CA ILE A 171 11.50 -25.82 -33.42
C ILE A 171 12.20 -27.12 -33.04
N GLU A 172 11.42 -28.20 -32.92
CA GLU A 172 11.98 -29.55 -32.91
C GLU A 172 12.80 -29.72 -34.19
N LYS A 173 14.13 -29.80 -34.05
CA LYS A 173 14.99 -30.17 -35.17
C LYS A 173 14.67 -31.63 -35.53
N PRO A 174 14.40 -31.94 -36.81
CA PRO A 174 14.31 -33.33 -37.22
C PRO A 174 15.69 -33.97 -37.07
N SER A 175 15.70 -35.10 -36.39
CA SER A 175 16.81 -36.04 -36.29
C SER A 175 17.21 -36.48 -37.70
N PHE A 176 18.48 -36.31 -38.06
CA PHE A 176 19.13 -37.02 -39.16
C PHE A 176 20.20 -37.92 -38.58
#